data_AF-A0A970KCF9-F1
#
_entry.id   AF-A0A970KCF9-F1
#
_cell.length_a   1.000
_cell.length_b   1.000
_cell.length_c   1.000
_cell.angle_alpha   90.00
_cell.angle_beta   90.00
_cell.angle_gamma   90.00
#
_symmetry.space_group_name_H-M   'P 1'
#
loop_
_entity.id
_entity.type
_entity.pdbx_description
1 polymer ?
#
loop_
_entity_poly.entity_id
_entity_poly.type
_entity_poly.pdbx_seq_one_letter_code
_entity_poly.pdbx_strand_id
1 'polypeptide(L)'
;MQSFSPSVFPRIILLSALILLLFSGCKKQEYEDRIVGVWEVVNVADIDPGQGEVWEFFDNNIDVFRYPIGDYENRYLYDNGKYVVERKGLTMYLKLANLKNSTFNTSWDIFKLDRDNLIISIEVPGGIFYKEFVKKSGN
;
A
#
# COMPACT_ATOMS: atom_id res chain seq x y z
N MET A 1 29.95 29.24 48.63
CA MET A 1 29.57 29.82 47.31
C MET A 1 30.30 29.02 46.24
N GLN A 2 29.62 28.08 45.58
CA GLN A 2 30.18 27.33 44.45
C GLN A 2 29.89 28.10 43.17
N SER A 3 30.94 28.50 42.45
CA SER A 3 30.82 29.17 41.15
C SER A 3 30.54 28.11 40.08
N PHE A 4 29.37 28.22 39.45
CA PHE A 4 29.04 27.39 38.30
C PHE A 4 29.75 27.95 37.05
N SER A 5 30.61 27.14 36.45
CA SER A 5 31.31 27.47 35.22
C SER A 5 30.33 27.54 34.04
N PRO A 6 30.27 28.66 33.28
CA PRO A 6 29.26 28.89 32.24
C PRO A 6 29.49 28.09 30.94
N SER A 7 30.51 27.23 30.86
CA SER A 7 30.95 26.62 29.59
C SER A 7 30.28 25.27 29.24
N VAL A 8 29.47 24.69 30.13
CA VAL A 8 28.90 23.34 29.95
C VAL A 8 27.51 23.36 29.32
N PHE A 9 26.74 24.42 29.57
CA PHE A 9 25.37 24.59 29.05
C PHE A 9 25.22 24.51 27.52
N PRO A 10 26.08 25.15 26.69
CA PRO A 10 25.85 25.14 25.24
C PRO A 10 26.10 23.76 24.60
N ARG A 11 26.96 22.93 25.20
CA ARG A 11 27.25 21.57 24.68
C ARG A 11 26.10 20.60 24.92
N ILE A 12 25.43 20.71 26.06
CA ILE A 12 24.28 19.85 26.41
C ILE A 12 23.09 20.15 25.49
N ILE A 13 22.85 21.43 25.18
CA ILE A 13 21.76 21.88 24.28
C ILE A 13 22.01 21.41 22.85
N LEU A 14 23.26 21.48 22.36
CA LEU A 14 23.60 21.03 21.01
C LEU A 14 23.42 19.51 20.85
N LEU A 15 23.81 18.73 21.86
CA LEU A 15 23.68 17.27 21.84
C LEU A 15 22.21 16.83 21.86
N SER A 16 21.37 17.52 22.63
CA SER A 16 19.94 17.22 22.71
C SER A 16 19.17 17.63 21.44
N ALA A 17 19.57 18.72 20.78
CA ALA A 17 19.06 19.09 19.45
C ALA A 17 19.44 18.07 18.36
N LEU A 18 20.68 17.54 18.40
CA LEU A 18 21.14 16.52 17.46
C LEU A 18 20.39 15.19 17.65
N ILE A 19 20.13 14.81 18.89
CA ILE A 19 19.33 13.61 19.22
C ILE A 19 17.89 13.76 18.72
N LEU A 20 17.25 14.92 18.89
CA LEU A 20 15.90 15.18 18.38
C LEU A 20 15.82 15.10 16.84
N LEU A 21 16.86 15.52 16.12
CA LEU A 21 16.95 15.41 14.66
C LEU A 21 17.22 13.99 14.16
N LEU A 22 17.83 13.13 14.98
CA LEU A 22 18.05 11.72 14.65
C LEU A 22 16.81 10.85 14.94
N PHE A 23 15.91 11.32 15.82
CA PHE A 23 14.64 10.65 16.15
C PHE A 23 13.42 11.23 15.43
N SER A 24 13.58 12.15 14.47
CA SER A 24 12.54 12.43 13.45
C SER A 24 12.46 11.29 12.44
N GLY A 25 12.27 10.08 12.99
CA GLY A 25 12.23 8.82 12.29
C GLY A 25 11.24 8.84 11.14
N CYS A 26 11.60 8.06 10.12
CA CYS A 26 10.77 7.66 8.98
C CYS A 26 9.32 7.44 9.44
N LYS A 27 8.49 8.47 9.31
CA LYS A 27 7.07 8.35 9.60
C LYS A 27 6.50 7.56 8.42
N LYS A 28 6.37 6.25 8.60
CA LYS A 28 5.65 5.38 7.67
C LYS A 28 4.34 6.08 7.34
N GLN A 29 4.12 6.39 6.07
CA GLN A 29 3.04 7.28 5.70
C GLN A 29 1.71 6.59 5.98
N GLU A 30 0.77 7.29 6.60
CA GLU A 30 -0.51 6.73 7.07
C GLU A 30 -1.26 5.90 6.00
N TYR A 31 -1.07 6.23 4.73
CA TYR A 31 -1.68 5.50 3.61
C TYR A 31 -1.03 4.13 3.33
N GLU A 32 0.25 3.93 3.64
CA GLU A 32 0.90 2.63 3.51
C GLU A 32 0.30 1.62 4.48
N ASP A 33 -0.11 2.07 5.68
CA ASP A 33 -0.80 1.20 6.64
C ASP A 33 -2.25 0.92 6.23
N ARG A 34 -2.90 1.83 5.50
CA ARG A 34 -4.29 1.65 5.05
C ARG A 34 -4.43 0.56 3.99
N ILE A 35 -3.48 0.48 3.05
CA ILE A 35 -3.54 -0.50 1.96
C ILE A 35 -3.19 -1.92 2.42
N VAL A 36 -2.43 -2.09 3.49
CA VAL A 36 -2.08 -3.42 4.03
C VAL A 36 -3.33 -4.20 4.40
N GLY A 37 -3.38 -5.48 4.01
CA GLY A 37 -4.48 -6.40 4.26
C GLY A 37 -5.00 -7.09 3.00
N VAL A 38 -6.16 -7.73 3.14
CA VAL A 38 -6.79 -8.57 2.12
C VAL A 38 -7.93 -7.79 1.45
N TRP A 39 -7.92 -7.73 0.12
CA TRP A 39 -8.85 -6.95 -0.69
C TRP A 39 -9.49 -7.85 -1.76
N GLU A 40 -10.81 -7.98 -1.72
CA GLU A 40 -11.56 -8.75 -2.71
C GLU A 40 -12.00 -7.84 -3.86
N VAL A 41 -11.74 -8.26 -5.09
CA VAL A 41 -12.16 -7.54 -6.29
C VAL A 41 -13.67 -7.62 -6.44
N VAL A 42 -14.32 -6.47 -6.62
CA VAL A 42 -15.74 -6.39 -6.98
C VAL A 42 -15.82 -6.50 -8.50
N ASN A 43 -16.22 -7.67 -9.01
CA ASN A 43 -16.45 -7.87 -10.44
C ASN A 43 -17.73 -7.15 -10.87
N VAL A 44 -17.59 -5.93 -11.42
CA VAL A 44 -18.72 -5.19 -12.02
C VAL A 44 -18.99 -5.63 -13.46
N ALA A 45 -17.98 -6.16 -14.16
CA ALA A 45 -18.10 -6.73 -15.49
C ALA A 45 -17.71 -8.21 -15.44
N ASP A 46 -18.59 -9.07 -15.94
CA ASP A 46 -18.47 -10.54 -15.88
C ASP A 46 -17.43 -11.06 -16.89
N ILE A 47 -16.17 -10.66 -16.72
CA ILE A 47 -15.07 -10.98 -17.64
C ILE A 47 -14.59 -12.43 -17.44
N ASP A 48 -14.77 -12.99 -16.24
CA ASP A 48 -14.46 -14.38 -15.91
C ASP A 48 -15.57 -14.95 -15.00
N PRO A 49 -16.72 -15.35 -15.59
CA PRO A 49 -17.86 -15.82 -14.82
C PRO A 49 -17.48 -17.06 -14.03
N GLY A 50 -17.53 -16.94 -12.70
CA GLY A 50 -17.29 -18.04 -11.77
C GLY A 50 -15.97 -18.00 -11.01
N GLN A 51 -15.12 -16.99 -11.22
CA GLN A 51 -13.91 -16.79 -10.42
C GLN A 51 -13.99 -15.49 -9.60
N GLY A 52 -13.66 -15.59 -8.31
CA GLY A 52 -13.31 -14.45 -7.47
C GLY A 52 -11.81 -14.17 -7.52
N GLU A 53 -11.42 -12.92 -7.23
CA GLU A 53 -10.02 -12.50 -7.17
C GLU A 53 -9.78 -11.69 -5.88
N VAL A 54 -8.68 -11.98 -5.19
CA VAL A 54 -8.29 -11.33 -3.95
C VAL A 54 -6.83 -10.90 -4.02
N TRP A 55 -6.55 -9.69 -3.57
CA TRP A 55 -5.20 -9.12 -3.48
C TRP A 55 -4.83 -8.96 -2.01
N GLU A 56 -3.70 -9.53 -1.61
CA GLU A 56 -3.18 -9.44 -0.24
C GLU A 56 -1.89 -8.61 -0.24
N PHE A 57 -1.91 -7.49 0.47
CA PHE A 57 -0.79 -6.57 0.58
C PHE A 57 -0.13 -6.67 1.95
N PHE A 58 1.16 -7.01 2.00
CA PHE A 58 1.92 -7.18 3.24
C PHE A 58 3.41 -6.95 3.00
N ASP A 59 4.10 -6.24 3.89
CA ASP A 59 5.57 -6.05 3.84
C ASP A 59 6.14 -5.71 2.45
N ASN A 60 5.50 -4.78 1.73
CA ASN A 60 5.83 -4.38 0.35
C ASN A 60 5.70 -5.51 -0.70
N ASN A 61 5.06 -6.61 -0.36
CA ASN A 61 4.67 -7.71 -1.25
C ASN A 61 3.19 -7.66 -1.54
N ILE A 62 2.84 -8.14 -2.73
CA ILE A 62 1.47 -8.39 -3.12
C ILE A 62 1.35 -9.85 -3.55
N ASP A 63 0.36 -10.55 -3.02
CA ASP A 63 -0.08 -11.84 -3.52
C ASP A 63 -1.48 -11.69 -4.12
N VAL A 64 -1.68 -12.26 -5.31
CA VAL A 64 -2.96 -12.27 -6.01
C VAL A 64 -3.47 -13.70 -6.03
N PHE A 65 -4.62 -13.92 -5.40
CA PHE A 65 -5.30 -15.20 -5.33
C PHE A 65 -6.55 -15.21 -6.21
N ARG A 66 -6.88 -16.39 -6.73
CA ARG A 66 -8.16 -16.67 -7.38
C ARG A 66 -8.83 -17.87 -6.74
N TYR A 67 -10.15 -17.91 -6.80
CA TYR A 67 -10.97 -18.98 -6.22
C TYR A 67 -12.29 -19.12 -6.98
N PRO A 68 -12.89 -20.32 -7.01
CA PRO A 68 -14.25 -20.50 -7.51
C PRO A 68 -15.25 -19.71 -6.67
N ILE A 69 -16.18 -19.00 -7.30
CA ILE A 69 -17.24 -18.29 -6.56
C ILE A 69 -18.05 -19.30 -5.73
N GLY A 70 -18.19 -19.00 -4.44
CA GLY A 70 -18.83 -19.88 -3.46
C GLY A 70 -17.86 -20.80 -2.70
N ASP A 71 -16.58 -20.82 -3.06
CA ASP A 71 -15.57 -21.70 -2.45
C ASP A 71 -14.23 -20.96 -2.23
N TYR A 72 -14.25 -20.02 -1.29
CA TYR A 72 -13.08 -19.19 -0.95
C TYR A 72 -11.90 -19.99 -0.38
N GLU A 73 -12.17 -21.10 0.30
CA GLU A 73 -11.14 -21.93 0.94
C GLU A 73 -10.22 -22.59 -0.08
N ASN A 74 -10.74 -22.86 -1.30
CA ASN A 74 -9.97 -23.40 -2.41
C ASN A 74 -9.28 -22.31 -3.25
N ARG A 75 -8.83 -21.23 -2.61
CA ARG A 75 -8.03 -20.19 -3.26
C ARG A 75 -6.63 -20.69 -3.60
N TYR A 76 -6.11 -20.27 -4.75
CA TYR A 76 -4.76 -20.57 -5.20
C TYR A 76 -4.01 -19.31 -5.59
N LEU A 77 -2.69 -19.30 -5.38
CA LEU A 77 -1.83 -18.19 -5.76
C LEU A 77 -1.75 -18.09 -7.28
N TYR A 78 -2.34 -17.03 -7.82
CA TYR A 78 -2.33 -16.74 -9.25
C TYR A 78 -1.06 -15.98 -9.64
N ASP A 79 -0.74 -14.92 -8.91
CA ASP A 79 0.40 -14.05 -9.15
C ASP A 79 0.98 -13.50 -7.84
N ASN A 80 2.22 -13.02 -7.88
CA ASN A 80 2.84 -12.33 -6.74
C ASN A 80 3.88 -11.32 -7.21
N GLY A 81 4.20 -10.35 -6.35
CA GLY A 81 5.16 -9.31 -6.70
C GLY A 81 5.43 -8.35 -5.56
N LYS A 82 5.77 -7.12 -5.94
CA LYS A 82 6.06 -6.01 -5.03
C LYS A 82 5.08 -4.87 -5.28
N TYR A 83 4.78 -4.13 -4.22
CA TYR A 83 4.00 -2.91 -4.33
C TYR A 83 4.61 -1.77 -3.50
N VAL A 84 4.32 -0.55 -3.93
CA VAL A 84 4.58 0.69 -3.20
C VAL A 84 3.41 1.65 -3.43
N VAL A 85 2.98 2.35 -2.38
CA VAL A 85 2.05 3.47 -2.51
C VAL A 85 2.84 4.77 -2.51
N GLU A 86 2.73 5.53 -3.60
CA GLU A 86 3.41 6.83 -3.75
C GLU A 86 2.36 7.95 -3.76
N ARG A 87 2.71 9.12 -3.21
CA ARG A 87 1.90 10.34 -3.36
C ARG A 87 2.69 11.39 -4.13
N LYS A 88 2.12 11.91 -5.22
CA LYS A 88 2.70 13.03 -5.98
C LYS A 88 1.69 14.18 -5.99
N GLY A 89 1.94 15.17 -5.15
CA GLY A 89 1.00 16.27 -4.92
C GLY A 89 -0.30 15.78 -4.28
N LEU A 90 -1.42 15.98 -4.98
CA LEU A 90 -2.75 15.57 -4.52
C LEU A 90 -3.13 14.14 -4.95
N THR A 91 -2.39 13.56 -5.88
CA THR A 91 -2.69 12.22 -6.43
C THR A 91 -1.88 11.14 -5.73
N MET A 92 -2.51 9.99 -5.48
CA MET A 92 -1.87 8.79 -4.95
C MET A 92 -1.80 7.72 -6.03
N TYR A 93 -0.75 6.92 -5.99
CA TYR A 93 -0.44 5.90 -6.97
C TYR A 93 -0.10 4.58 -6.28
N LEU A 94 -0.60 3.47 -6.81
CA LEU A 94 -0.18 2.12 -6.47
C LEU A 94 0.78 1.63 -7.55
N LYS A 95 2.07 1.58 -7.23
CA LYS A 95 3.08 1.04 -8.13
C LYS A 95 3.24 -0.44 -7.88
N LEU A 96 3.04 -1.24 -8.90
CA LEU A 96 3.23 -2.68 -8.87
C LEU A 96 4.45 -3.09 -9.69
N ALA A 97 5.16 -4.12 -9.24
CA ALA A 97 6.33 -4.65 -9.93
C ALA A 97 6.47 -6.16 -9.70
N ASN A 98 7.18 -6.82 -10.63
CA ASN A 98 7.53 -8.24 -10.58
C ASN A 98 6.35 -9.22 -10.57
N LEU A 99 5.14 -8.79 -10.99
CA LEU A 99 4.03 -9.69 -11.30
C LEU A 99 4.29 -10.42 -12.61
N LYS A 100 3.78 -11.65 -12.75
CA LYS A 100 3.82 -12.43 -13.99
C LYS A 100 3.10 -11.70 -15.13
N ASN A 101 1.97 -11.04 -14.83
CA ASN A 101 1.29 -10.20 -15.81
C ASN A 101 1.97 -8.83 -15.94
N SER A 102 2.72 -8.64 -17.03
CA SER A 102 3.46 -7.40 -17.29
C SER A 102 2.57 -6.16 -17.46
N THR A 103 1.30 -6.32 -17.85
CA THR A 103 0.34 -5.21 -17.91
C THR A 103 0.10 -4.57 -16.54
N PHE A 104 0.22 -5.36 -15.47
CA PHE A 104 0.04 -4.84 -14.10
C PHE A 104 1.28 -4.15 -13.55
N ASN A 105 2.48 -4.43 -14.09
CA ASN A 105 3.78 -3.92 -13.62
C ASN A 105 4.00 -2.44 -13.97
N THR A 106 3.19 -1.56 -13.41
CA THR A 106 3.20 -0.12 -13.67
C THR A 106 2.56 0.64 -12.52
N SER A 107 2.41 1.96 -12.66
CA SER A 107 1.72 2.81 -11.69
C SER A 107 0.23 2.88 -12.02
N TRP A 108 -0.59 2.54 -11.03
CA TRP A 108 -2.03 2.68 -11.06
C TRP A 108 -2.43 3.93 -10.27
N ASP A 109 -3.37 4.70 -10.78
CA ASP A 109 -3.97 5.81 -10.04
C ASP A 109 -4.86 5.26 -8.92
N ILE A 110 -4.72 5.79 -7.71
CA ILE A 110 -5.61 5.49 -6.59
C ILE A 110 -6.64 6.62 -6.48
N PHE A 111 -7.89 6.35 -6.88
CA PHE A 111 -8.99 7.30 -6.71
C PHE A 111 -9.53 7.32 -5.29
N LYS A 112 -9.58 6.15 -4.65
CA LYS A 112 -10.13 5.97 -3.31
C LYS A 112 -9.32 4.93 -2.56
N LEU A 113 -8.89 5.28 -1.35
CA LEU A 113 -8.27 4.38 -0.38
C LEU A 113 -8.74 4.79 1.02
N ASP A 114 -9.76 4.09 1.51
CA ASP A 114 -10.25 4.21 2.88
C ASP A 114 -10.13 2.88 3.62
N ARG A 115 -10.86 2.70 4.73
CA ARG A 115 -10.77 1.49 5.54
C ARG A 115 -11.39 0.27 4.87
N ASP A 116 -12.36 0.49 3.98
CA ASP A 116 -13.23 -0.55 3.47
C ASP A 116 -13.14 -0.68 1.95
N ASN A 117 -12.73 0.38 1.24
CA ASN A 117 -12.74 0.45 -0.22
C ASN A 117 -11.40 0.90 -0.80
N LEU A 118 -11.02 0.25 -1.90
CA LEU A 118 -9.91 0.63 -2.76
C LEU A 118 -10.42 0.71 -4.20
N ILE A 119 -10.19 1.82 -4.87
CA ILE A 119 -10.52 2.01 -6.29
C ILE A 119 -9.27 2.49 -7.00
N ILE A 120 -8.82 1.71 -7.99
CA ILE A 120 -7.64 2.01 -8.79
C ILE A 120 -7.95 1.98 -10.28
N SER A 121 -7.15 2.70 -11.06
CA SER A 121 -7.16 2.57 -12.52
C SER A 121 -5.79 2.64 -13.15
N ILE A 122 -5.75 2.17 -14.39
CA ILE A 122 -4.61 2.33 -15.28
C ILE A 122 -5.13 2.71 -16.67
N GLU A 123 -4.48 3.69 -17.29
CA GLU A 123 -4.65 3.97 -18.71
C GLU A 123 -3.74 3.05 -19.53
N VAL A 124 -4.32 2.33 -20.49
CA VAL A 124 -3.57 1.49 -21.43
C VAL A 124 -4.02 1.81 -22.85
N PRO A 125 -3.27 1.38 -23.89
CA PRO A 125 -3.72 1.56 -25.27
C PRO A 125 -5.12 0.96 -25.47
N GLY A 126 -6.09 1.80 -25.82
CA GLY A 126 -7.47 1.39 -26.09
C GLY A 126 -8.47 1.60 -24.95
N GLY A 127 -8.05 2.12 -23.79
CA GLY A 127 -9.01 2.52 -22.74
C GLY A 127 -8.42 2.63 -21.34
N ILE A 128 -9.32 2.68 -20.36
CA ILE A 128 -8.97 2.73 -18.94
C ILE A 128 -9.49 1.45 -18.28
N PHE A 129 -8.60 0.74 -17.60
CA PHE A 129 -8.97 -0.39 -16.76
C PHE A 129 -9.20 0.10 -15.34
N TYR A 130 -10.35 -0.26 -14.76
CA TYR A 130 -10.70 0.04 -13.38
C TYR A 130 -10.76 -1.26 -12.57
N LYS A 131 -10.29 -1.21 -11.33
CA LYS A 131 -10.54 -2.25 -10.33
C LYS A 131 -11.08 -1.60 -9.05
N GLU A 132 -12.19 -2.13 -8.58
CA GLU A 132 -12.78 -1.81 -7.29
C GLU A 132 -12.59 -3.00 -6.36
N PHE A 133 -12.26 -2.71 -5.10
CA PHE A 133 -12.04 -3.71 -4.09
C PHE A 133 -12.75 -3.35 -2.79
N VAL A 134 -13.19 -4.39 -2.08
CA VAL A 134 -13.67 -4.29 -0.71
C VAL A 134 -12.68 -5.00 0.22
N LYS A 135 -12.34 -4.35 1.34
CA LYS A 135 -11.44 -4.93 2.33
C LYS A 135 -12.13 -6.09 3.04
N LYS A 136 -11.53 -7.28 3.00
CA LYS A 136 -11.96 -8.40 3.84
C LYS A 136 -11.56 -8.07 5.27
N SER A 137 -12.54 -8.01 6.17
CA SER A 137 -12.24 -7.89 7.60
C SER A 137 -11.45 -9.14 8.02
N GLY A 138 -10.29 -8.94 8.65
CA GLY A 138 -9.55 -10.05 9.26
C GLY A 138 -10.42 -10.66 10.36
N ASN A 139 -10.73 -11.94 10.25
CA ASN A 139 -11.26 -12.72 11.37
C ASN A 139 -10.15 -13.01 12.38
#